data_AF-A0A151UIX6-F1
#
_entry.id   AF-A0A151UIX6-F1
#
_cell.length_a   1.000
_cell.length_b   1.000
_cell.length_c   1.000
_cell.angle_alpha   90.00
_cell.angle_beta   90.00
_cell.angle_gamma   90.00
#
_symmetry.space_group_name_H-M   'P 1'
#
loop_
_entity.id
_entity.type
_entity.pdbx_description
1 polymer ?
#
loop_
_entity_poly.entity_id
_entity_poly.type
_entity_poly.pdbx_seq_one_letter_code
_entity_poly.pdbx_strand_id
1 'polypeptide(L)' 'MGVKLDYAVRERIKQAARQLDRTPHWLIKQAIFHYLDALEQGATFALPPPAAQAEMDNTPRDVGERRQP' A
#
# COMPACT_ATOMS: atom_id res chain seq x y z
N MET A 1 5.91 -8.37 -13.02
CA MET A 1 6.50 -7.54 -11.94
C MET A 1 5.49 -7.42 -10.82
N GLY A 2 5.80 -7.88 -9.60
CA GLY A 2 4.85 -7.88 -8.49
C GLY A 2 5.08 -6.70 -7.55
N VAL A 3 4.07 -5.82 -7.42
CA VAL A 3 4.08 -4.73 -6.43
C VAL A 3 3.47 -5.26 -5.14
N LYS A 4 4.22 -5.22 -4.03
CA LYS A 4 3.70 -5.58 -2.70
C LYS A 4 2.82 -4.43 -2.19
N LEU A 5 1.53 -4.56 -2.41
CA LEU A 5 0.53 -3.72 -1.76
C LEU A 5 0.18 -4.33 -0.40
N ASP A 6 -0.08 -3.50 0.60
CA ASP A 6 -0.65 -3.95 1.88
C ASP A 6 -2.16 -4.20 1.74
N TYR A 7 -2.78 -4.89 2.70
CA TYR A 7 -4.22 -5.15 2.70
C TYR A 7 -5.04 -3.85 2.71
N ALA A 8 -4.66 -2.90 3.56
CA ALA A 8 -5.36 -1.62 3.65
C ALA A 8 -5.33 -0.84 2.31
N VAL A 9 -4.19 -0.87 1.62
CA VAL A 9 -4.05 -0.22 0.31
C VAL A 9 -4.87 -0.94 -0.75
N ARG A 10 -4.88 -2.29 -0.75
CA ARG A 10 -5.74 -3.07 -1.64
C ARG A 10 -7.21 -2.73 -1.49
N GLU A 11 -7.72 -2.61 -0.28
CA GLU A 11 -9.12 -2.26 -0.04
C GLU A 11 -9.46 -0.84 -0.53
N ARG A 12 -8.57 0.13 -0.30
CA ARG A 12 -8.74 1.49 -0.85
C ARG A 12 -8.79 1.48 -2.38
N ILE A 13 -7.91 0.74 -3.04
CA ILE A 13 -7.92 0.59 -4.51
C ILE A 13 -9.22 -0.05 -4.99
N LYS A 14 -9.68 -1.12 -4.32
CA LYS A 14 -10.95 -1.78 -4.68
C LYS A 14 -12.14 -0.83 -4.58
N GLN A 15 -12.22 -0.07 -3.48
CA GLN A 15 -13.30 0.90 -3.27
C GLN A 15 -13.29 1.99 -4.35
N ALA A 16 -12.14 2.59 -4.62
CA ALA A 16 -11.99 3.61 -5.65
C ALA A 16 -12.35 3.08 -7.05
N ALA A 17 -11.91 1.86 -7.39
CA ALA A 17 -12.22 1.23 -8.66
C ALA A 17 -13.74 0.98 -8.82
N ARG A 18 -14.42 0.56 -7.74
CA ARG A 18 -15.88 0.39 -7.73
C ARG A 18 -16.62 1.71 -7.94
N GLN A 19 -16.16 2.81 -7.35
CA GLN A 19 -16.76 4.14 -7.53
C GLN A 19 -16.64 4.64 -8.98
N LEU A 20 -15.64 4.17 -9.71
CA LEU A 20 -15.38 4.52 -11.10
C LEU A 20 -15.97 3.50 -12.08
N ASP A 21 -16.70 2.48 -11.60
CA ASP A 21 -17.18 1.34 -12.40
C ASP A 21 -16.06 0.67 -13.22
N ARG A 22 -14.90 0.46 -12.59
CA ARG A 22 -13.73 -0.18 -13.20
C ARG A 22 -13.13 -1.25 -12.30
N THR A 23 -12.23 -2.04 -12.86
CA THR A 23 -11.53 -3.08 -12.10
C THR A 23 -10.32 -2.51 -11.35
N PRO A 24 -9.93 -3.08 -10.19
CA PRO A 24 -8.73 -2.65 -9.46
C PRO A 24 -7.47 -2.67 -10.33
N HIS A 25 -7.34 -3.67 -11.21
CA HIS A 25 -6.21 -3.79 -12.12
C HIS A 25 -6.16 -2.67 -13.17
N TRP A 26 -7.31 -2.27 -13.72
CA TRP A 26 -7.40 -1.13 -14.63
C TRP A 26 -6.97 0.16 -13.93
N LEU A 27 -7.44 0.39 -12.70
CA LEU A 27 -7.10 1.58 -11.92
C LEU A 27 -5.59 1.66 -11.63
N ILE A 28 -4.97 0.54 -11.27
CA ILE A 28 -3.52 0.47 -11.05
C ILE A 28 -2.77 0.85 -12.33
N LYS A 29 -3.16 0.29 -13.48
CA LYS A 29 -2.54 0.66 -14.77
C LYS A 29 -2.71 2.15 -15.08
N GLN A 30 -3.92 2.68 -14.90
CA GLN A 30 -4.21 4.08 -15.18
C GLN A 30 -3.41 5.03 -14.29
N ALA A 31 -3.27 4.70 -13.00
CA ALA A 31 -2.46 5.48 -12.07
C ALA A 31 -0.98 5.50 -12.47
N ILE A 32 -0.44 4.38 -12.97
CA ILE A 32 0.93 4.32 -13.48
C ILE A 32 1.11 5.22 -14.71
N PHE A 33 0.23 5.12 -15.70
CA PHE A 33 0.33 5.96 -16.91
C PHE A 33 0.20 7.45 -16.59
N HIS A 34 -0.76 7.81 -15.75
CA HIS A 34 -0.94 9.20 -15.34
C HIS A 34 0.27 9.74 -14.56
N TYR A 35 0.89 8.91 -13.71
CA TYR A 35 2.09 9.31 -12.98
C TYR A 35 3.29 9.51 -13.91
N LEU A 36 3.49 8.61 -14.89
CA LEU A 36 4.56 8.75 -15.88
C LEU A 36 4.35 9.97 -16.77
N ASP A 37 3.14 10.19 -17.26
CA ASP A 37 2.79 11.36 -18.09
C ASP A 37 3.06 12.67 -17.33
N ALA A 38 2.70 12.73 -16.04
CA ALA A 38 3.01 13.89 -15.21
C ALA A 38 4.53 14.10 -15.03
N LEU A 39 5.31 13.03 -14.86
CA LEU A 39 6.77 13.12 -14.77
C LEU A 39 7.39 13.59 -16.09
N GLU A 40 6.90 13.10 -17.23
CA GLU A 40 7.35 13.49 -18.57
C GLU A 40 7.05 14.96 -18.87
N GLN A 41 5.97 15.49 -18.30
CA GLN A 41 5.61 16.91 -18.35
C GLN A 41 6.42 17.80 -17.38
N GLY A 42 7.33 17.22 -16.61
CA GLY A 42 8.21 17.95 -15.68
C GLY A 42 7.61 18.15 -14.27
N ALA A 43 6.55 17.44 -13.90
CA ALA A 43 6.05 17.47 -12.53
C ALA A 43 7.09 16.88 -11.58
N THR A 44 7.49 17.63 -10.56
CA THR A 44 8.37 17.12 -9.51
C THR A 44 7.53 16.56 -8.38
N PHE A 45 7.39 15.24 -8.31
CA PHE A 45 6.81 14.59 -7.13
C PHE A 45 7.87 14.43 -6.07
N ALA A 46 7.71 15.09 -4.91
CA ALA A 46 8.51 14.81 -3.73
C ALA A 46 8.12 13.43 -3.19
N LEU A 47 8.80 12.39 -3.67
CA LEU A 47 8.65 11.06 -3.10
C LEU A 47 9.22 11.07 -1.69
N PRO A 48 8.45 10.68 -0.65
CA PRO A 48 9.03 10.48 0.66
C PRO A 48 10.14 9.43 0.55
N PRO A 49 11.23 9.57 1.34
CA PRO A 49 12.26 8.53 1.38
C PRO A 49 11.59 7.18 1.65
N PRO A 50 12.12 6.08 1.08
CA PRO A 50 11.53 4.76 1.27
C PRO A 50 11.40 4.54 2.78
N ALA A 51 10.16 4.53 3.26
CA ALA A 51 9.88 4.23 4.65
C ALA A 51 10.49 2.85 4.88
N ALA A 52 11.55 2.79 5.69
CA ALA A 52 12.10 1.55 6.18
C ALA A 52 10.89 0.73 6.62
N GLN A 53 10.67 -0.40 5.95
CA GLN A 53 9.53 -1.27 6.16
C GLN A 53 9.48 -1.49 7.65
N ALA A 54 8.57 -0.82 8.35
CA ALA A 54 8.50 -0.90 9.79
C ALA A 54 8.24 -2.37 10.04
N GLU A 55 9.29 -3.02 10.54
CA GLU A 55 9.28 -4.38 11.01
C GLU A 55 8.23 -4.36 12.10
N MET A 56 6.99 -4.68 11.73
CA MET A 56 5.96 -5.03 12.68
C MET A 56 6.36 -6.42 13.17
N ASP A 57 7.41 -6.39 13.98
CA ASP A 57 7.88 -7.43 14.87
C ASP A 57 6.62 -7.96 15.55
N ASN A 58 6.25 -9.15 15.12
CA ASN A 58 5.32 -10.02 15.80
C ASN A 58 6.00 -10.39 17.11
N THR A 59 6.02 -9.47 18.07
CA THR A 59 6.43 -9.79 19.43
C THR A 59 5.41 -10.83 19.90
N PRO A 60 5.79 -12.11 20.08
CA PRO A 60 4.93 -13.01 20.80
C PRO A 60 4.87 -12.39 22.19
N ARG A 61 3.68 -11.91 22.60
CA ARG A 61 3.44 -11.61 24.01
C ARG A 61 3.71 -12.90 24.75
N ASP A 62 4.90 -13.00 25.30
CA ASP A 62 5.28 -13.94 26.33
C ASP A 62 4.19 -13.85 27.39
N VAL A 63 3.26 -14.81 27.38
CA VAL A 63 2.36 -15.05 28.51
C VAL A 63 3.17 -15.88 29.51
N GLY A 64 4.24 -15.26 30.00
CA GLY A 64 4.85 -15.62 31.26
C GLY A 64 3.95 -15.11 32.38
N GLU A 65 3.73 -15.98 33.36
CA GLU A 65 3.12 -15.67 34.65
C GLU A 65 1.60 -15.44 34.66
N ARG A 66 0.86 -16.51 34.98
CA ARG A 66 0.11 -16.60 36.25
C ARG A 66 -0.12 -18.07 36.61
N ARG A 67 0.88 -18.69 37.22
CA ARG A 67 0.58 -19.74 38.19
C ARG A 67 -0.21 -19.11 39.34
N GLN A 68 -1.33 -19.72 39.69
CA GLN A 68 -2.10 -19.45 40.88
C GLN A 68 -2.54 -20.79 41.50
N PRO A 69 -2.85 -20.79 42.80
CA PRO A 69 -2.13 -21.51 43.87
C PRO A 69 -2.48 -23.00 44.01
#